data_AF-A0A5S9PGW8-F1
#
_entry.id   AF-A0A5S9PGW8-F1
#
_cell.length_a   1.000
_cell.length_b   1.000
_cell.length_c   1.000
_cell.angle_alpha   90.00
_cell.angle_beta   90.00
_cell.angle_gamma   90.00
#
_symmetry.space_group_name_H-M   'P 1'
#
loop_
_entity.id
_entity.type
_entity.pdbx_description
1 polymer ?
#
loop_
_entity_poly.entity_id
_entity_poly.type
_entity_poly.pdbx_seq_one_letter_code
_entity_poly.pdbx_strand_id
1 'polypeptide(L)'
;MESNSPKNDGLPSESEVARYLRNHPGFFLNNEDLLTELKITHKTGKAVSLLERQVEVLRERNMDMRGRISSMLDNAQRNDMLFDRSKSLILSLIEARRAEEFSNTLCRYLVSDFDDIDYASLILFADPKRVGGNSLRVVNPEQAQQQIGSLLRSKKAVCGVLRAEELSFLFGKHADHIGSAALMPIEPGSIDGVIAIASKDPQHFKSSMGTLFLEYIAEVVNRTLPKLMKGPFI
;
A
#
# COMPACT_ATOMS: atom_id res chain seq x y z
N MET A 1 -45.13 10.71 48.44
CA MET A 1 -44.57 11.92 47.81
C MET A 1 -43.07 11.86 48.00
N GLU A 2 -42.39 11.36 46.99
CA GLU A 2 -40.94 11.37 46.86
C GLU A 2 -40.46 12.79 46.58
N SER A 3 -39.37 13.19 47.23
CA SER A 3 -38.44 14.16 46.66
C SER A 3 -37.03 13.77 47.09
N ASN A 4 -36.41 12.98 46.22
CA ASN A 4 -35.03 12.52 46.28
C ASN A 4 -34.11 13.71 45.95
N SER A 5 -33.43 14.28 46.94
CA SER A 5 -32.40 15.31 46.72
C SER A 5 -31.11 14.65 46.18
N PRO A 6 -30.44 15.24 45.18
CA PRO A 6 -29.29 14.61 44.54
C PRO A 6 -28.08 14.59 45.47
N LYS A 7 -27.37 13.46 45.51
CA LYS A 7 -26.03 13.33 46.10
C LYS A 7 -25.09 14.29 45.36
N ASN A 8 -24.55 15.27 46.08
CA ASN A 8 -23.49 16.12 45.57
C ASN A 8 -22.19 15.30 45.66
N ASP A 9 -21.67 14.82 44.53
CA ASP A 9 -20.37 14.16 44.47
C ASP A 9 -19.33 15.07 45.11
N GLY A 10 -18.48 14.51 45.98
CA GLY A 10 -17.52 15.22 46.85
C GLY A 10 -16.39 15.92 46.10
N LEU A 11 -16.73 16.85 45.22
CA LEU A 11 -15.82 17.73 44.52
C LEU A 11 -15.48 18.92 45.43
N PRO A 12 -14.20 19.21 45.67
CA PRO A 12 -13.80 20.33 46.51
C PRO A 12 -14.27 21.65 45.89
N SER A 13 -14.72 22.57 46.75
CA SER A 13 -15.11 23.91 46.30
C SER A 13 -13.89 24.67 45.75
N GLU A 14 -14.11 25.60 44.81
CA GLU A 14 -13.03 26.44 44.25
C GLU A 14 -12.21 27.15 45.35
N SER A 15 -12.87 27.56 46.43
CA SER A 15 -12.24 28.17 47.60
C SER A 15 -11.29 27.22 48.34
N GLU A 16 -11.62 25.94 48.42
CA GLU A 16 -10.79 24.93 49.07
C GLU A 16 -9.58 24.58 48.23
N VAL A 17 -9.76 24.44 46.91
CA VAL A 17 -8.67 24.23 45.95
C VAL A 17 -7.68 25.41 46.00
N ALA A 18 -8.19 26.65 45.99
CA ALA A 18 -7.34 27.83 46.08
C ALA A 18 -6.57 27.92 47.41
N ARG A 19 -7.19 27.56 48.53
CA ARG A 19 -6.52 27.51 49.84
C ARG A 19 -5.43 26.45 49.87
N TYR A 20 -5.69 25.28 49.31
CA TYR A 20 -4.74 24.18 49.22
C TYR A 20 -3.50 24.57 48.40
N LEU A 21 -3.70 25.14 47.21
CA LEU A 21 -2.59 25.59 46.34
C LEU A 21 -1.74 26.70 46.97
N ARG A 22 -2.32 27.63 47.75
CA ARG A 22 -1.54 28.64 48.48
C ARG A 22 -0.66 28.07 49.58
N ASN A 23 -1.14 27.02 50.26
CA ASN A 23 -0.39 26.39 51.35
C ASN A 23 0.67 25.39 50.85
N HIS A 24 0.62 25.02 49.56
CA HIS A 24 1.54 24.08 48.93
C HIS A 24 2.15 24.67 47.64
N PRO A 25 3.06 25.66 47.74
CA PRO A 25 3.65 26.33 46.57
C PRO A 25 4.49 25.40 45.67
N GLY A 26 4.99 24.28 46.21
CA GLY A 26 5.71 23.25 45.44
C GLY A 26 4.80 22.19 44.80
N PHE A 27 3.47 22.31 44.90
CA PHE A 27 2.53 21.30 44.43
C PHE A 27 2.72 20.94 42.95
N PHE A 28 2.96 21.93 42.09
CA PHE A 28 3.18 21.70 40.67
C PHE A 28 4.58 21.17 40.31
N LEU A 29 5.58 21.35 41.19
CA LEU A 29 6.91 20.75 41.00
C LEU A 29 6.86 19.23 41.23
N ASN A 30 5.99 18.78 42.15
CA ASN A 30 5.81 17.36 42.44
C ASN A 30 4.77 16.68 41.52
N ASN A 31 4.09 17.47 40.68
CA ASN A 31 3.03 17.01 39.79
C ASN A 31 3.18 17.70 38.42
N GLU A 32 4.35 17.53 37.79
CA GLU A 32 4.65 18.14 36.49
C GLU A 32 3.70 17.69 35.38
N ASP A 33 3.20 16.45 35.45
CA ASP A 33 2.24 15.90 34.49
C ASP A 33 0.93 16.71 34.46
N LEU A 34 0.48 17.19 35.62
CA LEU A 34 -0.72 18.02 35.76
C LEU A 34 -0.58 19.37 35.04
N LEU A 35 0.64 19.93 34.92
CA LEU A 35 0.87 21.16 34.16
C LEU A 35 0.70 20.97 32.65
N THR A 36 0.90 19.74 32.15
CA THR A 36 0.74 19.43 30.72
C THR A 36 -0.74 19.44 30.32
N GLU A 37 -1.62 19.05 31.25
CA GLU A 37 -3.07 18.97 31.09
C GLU A 37 -3.80 20.26 31.47
N LEU A 38 -3.23 21.08 32.37
CA LEU A 38 -3.84 22.33 32.81
C LEU A 38 -3.87 23.38 31.68
N LYS A 39 -5.06 23.84 31.31
CA LYS A 39 -5.23 25.03 30.46
C LYS A 39 -5.11 26.31 31.30
N ILE A 40 -3.88 26.69 31.64
CA ILE A 40 -3.61 27.99 32.29
C ILE A 40 -3.71 29.08 31.23
N THR A 41 -4.71 29.94 31.33
CA THR A 41 -4.79 31.17 30.52
C THR A 41 -4.24 32.32 31.35
N HIS A 42 -3.06 32.85 31.01
CA HIS A 42 -2.59 34.10 31.60
C HIS A 42 -3.38 35.27 31.03
N LYS A 43 -4.07 36.04 31.88
CA LYS A 43 -4.71 37.30 31.48
C LYS A 43 -3.65 38.41 31.34
N THR A 44 -2.83 38.37 30.30
CA THR A 44 -1.95 39.48 29.92
C THR A 44 -2.50 40.22 28.69
N GLY A 45 -3.62 40.93 28.84
CA GLY A 45 -4.08 41.94 27.87
C GLY A 45 -4.08 41.55 26.37
N LYS A 46 -3.94 42.54 25.48
CA LYS A 46 -3.97 42.40 24.00
C LYS A 46 -2.70 41.78 23.38
N ALA A 47 -1.72 41.33 24.18
CA ALA A 47 -0.44 40.82 23.68
C ALA A 47 -0.31 39.32 23.95
N VAL A 48 -0.19 38.51 22.90
CA VAL A 48 0.07 37.07 23.01
C VAL A 48 1.49 36.87 23.54
N SER A 49 1.64 36.08 24.61
CA SER A 49 2.95 35.76 25.18
C SER A 49 3.77 34.94 24.18
N LEU A 50 5.00 35.38 23.88
CA LEU A 50 5.91 34.64 22.99
C LEU A 50 6.17 33.21 23.49
N LEU A 51 6.15 33.00 24.80
CA LEU A 51 6.30 31.68 25.41
C LEU A 51 5.10 30.76 25.12
N GLU A 52 3.88 31.28 25.23
CA GLU A 52 2.66 30.53 24.89
C GLU A 52 2.67 30.15 23.40
N ARG A 53 3.03 31.10 22.53
CA ARG A 53 3.18 30.83 21.10
C ARG A 53 4.29 29.81 20.81
N GLN A 54 5.40 29.87 21.54
CA GLN A 54 6.51 28.91 21.40
C GLN A 54 6.10 27.50 21.84
N VAL A 55 5.37 27.36 22.96
CA VAL A 55 4.86 26.07 23.43
C VAL A 55 3.82 25.51 22.47
N GLU A 56 2.93 26.35 21.93
CA GLU A 56 1.95 25.96 20.92
C GLU A 56 2.62 25.42 19.65
N VAL A 57 3.61 26.15 19.12
CA VAL A 57 4.39 25.72 17.94
C VAL A 57 5.17 24.43 18.22
N LEU A 58 5.73 24.26 19.43
CA LEU A 58 6.42 23.02 19.80
C LEU A 58 5.46 21.84 19.90
N ARG A 59 4.24 22.03 20.42
CA ARG A 59 3.20 21.00 20.47
C ARG A 59 2.76 20.60 19.07
N GLU A 60 2.49 21.58 18.20
CA GLU A 60 2.13 21.34 16.79
C GLU A 60 3.22 20.54 16.06
N ARG A 61 4.49 20.94 16.20
CA ARG A 61 5.63 20.19 15.64
C ARG A 61 5.76 18.80 16.23
N ASN A 62 5.54 18.61 17.53
CA ASN A 62 5.60 17.29 18.15
C ASN A 62 4.51 16.37 17.59
N MET A 63 3.29 16.88 17.41
CA MET A 63 2.19 16.13 16.81
C MET A 63 2.48 15.77 15.35
N ASP A 64 3.00 16.71 14.54
CA ASP A 64 3.43 16.44 13.16
C ASP A 64 4.53 15.36 13.11
N MET A 65 5.55 15.46 13.96
CA MET A 65 6.60 14.44 14.05
C MET A 65 6.08 13.07 14.44
N ARG A 66 5.18 12.99 15.44
CA ARG A 66 4.53 11.73 15.83
C ARG A 66 3.72 11.14 14.68
N GLY A 67 2.98 11.98 13.94
CA GLY A 67 2.24 11.56 12.74
C GLY A 67 3.16 10.98 11.66
N ARG A 68 4.29 11.65 11.39
CA ARG A 68 5.29 11.15 10.44
C ARG A 68 5.89 9.81 10.88
N ILE A 69 6.26 9.66 12.16
CA ILE A 69 6.77 8.40 12.69
C ILE A 69 5.75 7.28 12.54
N SER A 70 4.48 7.54 12.86
CA SER A 70 3.39 6.56 12.66
C SER A 70 3.32 6.14 11.20
N SER A 71 3.32 7.09 10.26
CA SER A 71 3.28 6.76 8.83
C SER A 71 4.49 5.95 8.35
N MET A 72 5.67 6.18 8.93
CA MET A 72 6.87 5.40 8.63
C MET A 72 6.76 3.98 9.17
N LEU A 73 6.21 3.80 10.38
CA LEU A 73 5.97 2.50 10.97
C LEU A 73 4.95 1.70 10.16
N ASP A 74 3.86 2.34 9.73
CA ASP A 74 2.83 1.71 8.89
C ASP A 74 3.41 1.30 7.52
N ASN A 75 4.26 2.15 6.93
CA ASN A 75 4.98 1.82 5.70
C ASN A 75 5.94 0.64 5.91
N ALA A 76 6.67 0.60 7.03
CA ALA A 76 7.61 -0.48 7.34
C ALA A 76 6.88 -1.81 7.51
N GLN A 77 5.78 -1.83 8.27
CA GLN A 77 4.94 -3.02 8.44
C GLN A 77 4.37 -3.53 7.11
N ARG A 78 3.87 -2.61 6.26
CA ARG A 78 3.42 -2.98 4.90
C ARG A 78 4.55 -3.54 4.05
N ASN A 79 5.74 -2.97 4.12
CA ASN A 79 6.90 -3.48 3.36
C ASN A 79 7.33 -4.88 3.82
N ASP A 80 7.35 -5.14 5.14
CA ASP A 80 7.66 -6.46 5.68
C ASP A 80 6.63 -7.51 5.22
N MET A 81 5.35 -7.15 5.26
CA MET A 81 4.26 -8.00 4.78
C MET A 81 4.39 -8.29 3.26
N LEU A 82 4.66 -7.27 2.45
CA LEU A 82 4.89 -7.43 1.01
C LEU A 82 6.12 -8.30 0.73
N PHE A 83 7.18 -8.17 1.52
CA PHE A 83 8.37 -8.99 1.41
C PHE A 83 8.08 -10.47 1.71
N ASP A 84 7.40 -10.77 2.81
CA ASP A 84 7.05 -12.16 3.18
C ASP A 84 6.10 -12.82 2.17
N ARG A 85 5.13 -12.06 1.66
CA ARG A 85 4.21 -12.51 0.58
C ARG A 85 4.98 -12.78 -0.71
N SER A 86 5.87 -11.86 -1.10
CA SER A 86 6.73 -12.03 -2.29
C SER A 86 7.64 -13.24 -2.15
N LYS A 87 8.25 -13.45 -0.98
CA LYS A 87 9.08 -14.62 -0.70
C LYS A 87 8.28 -15.92 -0.83
N SER A 88 7.10 -15.98 -0.22
CA SER A 88 6.21 -17.15 -0.28
C SER A 88 5.81 -17.46 -1.73
N LEU A 89 5.42 -16.43 -2.49
CA LEU A 89 5.13 -16.53 -3.91
C LEU A 89 6.31 -17.11 -4.68
N ILE A 90 7.51 -16.53 -4.53
CA ILE A 90 8.71 -16.97 -5.25
C ILE A 90 9.02 -18.44 -4.97
N LEU A 91 8.92 -18.88 -3.71
CA LEU A 91 9.14 -20.28 -3.35
C LEU A 91 8.12 -21.19 -4.03
N SER A 92 6.84 -20.84 -4.02
CA SER A 92 5.79 -21.61 -4.71
C SER A 92 5.98 -21.64 -6.23
N LEU A 93 6.49 -20.56 -6.84
CA LEU A 93 6.80 -20.51 -8.27
C LEU A 93 7.97 -21.42 -8.65
N ILE A 94 8.98 -21.56 -7.78
CA ILE A 94 10.13 -22.45 -8.00
C ILE A 94 9.71 -23.93 -7.95
N GLU A 95 8.70 -24.27 -7.14
CA GLU A 95 8.20 -25.64 -7.01
C GLU A 95 7.31 -26.09 -8.18
N ALA A 96 6.80 -25.15 -8.98
CA ALA A 96 5.93 -25.43 -10.11
C ALA A 96 6.62 -26.30 -11.17
N ARG A 97 5.92 -27.34 -11.67
CA ARG A 97 6.50 -28.32 -12.62
C ARG A 97 6.04 -28.11 -14.05
N ARG A 98 4.99 -27.31 -14.25
CA ARG A 98 4.39 -27.01 -15.56
C ARG A 98 4.17 -25.51 -15.69
N ALA A 99 4.34 -24.97 -16.90
CA ALA A 99 4.12 -23.56 -17.17
C ALA A 99 2.67 -23.10 -16.86
N GLU A 100 1.69 -23.96 -17.08
CA GLU A 100 0.28 -23.68 -16.74
C GLU A 100 0.06 -23.55 -15.22
N GLU A 101 0.63 -24.48 -14.45
CA GLU A 101 0.59 -24.45 -12.98
C GLU A 101 1.30 -23.21 -12.44
N PHE A 102 2.43 -22.85 -13.05
CA PHE A 102 3.18 -21.64 -12.73
C PHE A 102 2.32 -20.38 -12.93
N SER A 103 1.71 -20.23 -14.11
CA SER A 103 0.84 -19.07 -14.42
C SER A 103 -0.35 -18.97 -13.48
N ASN A 104 -1.02 -20.10 -13.21
CA ASN A 104 -2.17 -20.14 -12.30
C ASN A 104 -1.75 -19.81 -10.86
N THR A 105 -0.61 -20.33 -10.41
CA THR A 105 -0.08 -20.05 -9.08
C THR A 105 0.28 -18.57 -8.96
N LEU A 106 0.97 -18.00 -9.94
CA LEU A 106 1.30 -16.57 -9.98
C LEU A 106 0.05 -15.70 -9.86
N CYS A 107 -0.92 -15.90 -10.74
CA CYS A 107 -2.13 -15.05 -10.77
C CYS A 107 -2.97 -15.22 -9.51
N ARG A 108 -3.09 -16.45 -9.00
CA ARG A 108 -3.84 -16.73 -7.76
C ARG A 108 -3.21 -16.04 -6.56
N TYR A 109 -1.90 -16.20 -6.36
CA TYR A 109 -1.19 -15.57 -5.23
C TYR A 109 -1.23 -14.04 -5.32
N LEU A 110 -1.07 -13.48 -6.51
CA LEU A 110 -1.20 -12.02 -6.69
C LEU A 110 -2.57 -11.50 -6.25
N VAL A 111 -3.65 -12.26 -6.47
CA VAL A 111 -5.02 -11.85 -6.07
C VAL A 111 -5.35 -12.21 -4.62
N SER A 112 -4.86 -13.34 -4.11
CA SER A 112 -5.21 -13.82 -2.76
C SER A 112 -4.35 -13.19 -1.68
N ASP A 113 -3.06 -13.03 -1.96
CA ASP A 113 -2.07 -12.72 -0.94
C ASP A 113 -1.65 -11.26 -0.99
N PHE A 114 -1.89 -10.50 -2.06
CA PHE A 114 -1.56 -9.07 -2.08
C PHE A 114 -2.84 -8.26 -1.92
N ASP A 115 -2.81 -7.30 -0.99
CA ASP A 115 -4.00 -6.51 -0.69
C ASP A 115 -4.38 -5.61 -1.88
N ASP A 116 -5.69 -5.42 -2.06
CA ASP A 116 -6.31 -4.58 -3.09
C ASP A 116 -5.96 -4.95 -4.56
N ILE A 117 -5.52 -6.18 -4.81
CA ILE A 117 -5.42 -6.74 -6.16
C ILE A 117 -6.65 -7.58 -6.47
N ASP A 118 -7.53 -7.07 -7.33
CA ASP A 118 -8.74 -7.77 -7.75
C ASP A 118 -8.51 -8.70 -8.94
N TYR A 119 -7.57 -8.34 -9.82
CA TYR A 119 -7.33 -9.04 -11.07
C TYR A 119 -5.83 -9.16 -11.33
N ALA A 120 -5.41 -10.32 -11.81
CA ALA A 120 -4.04 -10.58 -12.27
C ALA A 120 -4.08 -11.37 -13.58
N SER A 121 -3.15 -11.07 -14.48
CA SER A 121 -2.98 -11.75 -15.76
C SER A 121 -1.51 -11.84 -16.13
N LEU A 122 -1.09 -13.03 -16.56
CA LEU A 122 0.18 -13.27 -17.24
C LEU A 122 -0.10 -13.52 -18.72
N ILE A 123 0.51 -12.75 -19.61
CA ILE A 123 0.32 -12.89 -21.07
C ILE A 123 1.68 -13.06 -21.73
N LEU A 124 1.82 -14.08 -22.57
CA LEU A 124 3.02 -14.30 -23.38
C LEU A 124 2.74 -13.91 -24.83
N PHE A 125 3.71 -13.25 -25.47
CA PHE A 125 3.64 -12.81 -26.85
C PHE A 125 4.38 -13.81 -27.73
N ALA A 126 3.64 -14.79 -28.25
CA ALA A 126 4.17 -15.83 -29.10
C ALA A 126 3.07 -16.36 -30.03
N ASP A 127 3.45 -17.23 -30.98
CA ASP A 127 2.46 -17.97 -31.75
C ASP A 127 1.77 -19.00 -30.82
N PRO A 128 0.44 -18.93 -30.61
CA PRO A 128 -0.29 -19.88 -29.77
C PRO A 128 -0.09 -21.34 -30.22
N LYS A 129 0.17 -21.57 -31.51
CA LYS A 129 0.43 -22.91 -32.06
C LYS A 129 1.80 -23.48 -31.65
N ARG A 130 2.76 -22.61 -31.29
CA ARG A 130 4.13 -22.99 -30.90
C ARG A 130 4.30 -23.17 -29.39
N VAL A 131 3.56 -22.40 -28.59
CA VAL A 131 3.67 -22.43 -27.11
C VAL A 131 2.69 -23.40 -26.45
N GLY A 132 1.79 -24.01 -27.23
CA GLY A 132 1.26 -25.35 -26.98
C GLY A 132 0.74 -25.61 -25.56
N GLY A 133 -0.31 -24.89 -25.16
CA GLY A 133 -1.10 -25.19 -23.97
C GLY A 133 -2.34 -24.31 -23.90
N ASN A 134 -3.54 -24.91 -23.85
CA ASN A 134 -4.82 -24.19 -23.77
C ASN A 134 -4.97 -23.32 -22.52
N SER A 135 -4.12 -23.52 -21.51
CA SER A 135 -4.24 -22.87 -20.20
C SER A 135 -3.33 -21.63 -20.04
N LEU A 136 -2.37 -21.40 -20.95
CA LEU A 136 -1.56 -20.20 -20.97
C LEU A 136 -2.20 -19.15 -21.88
N ARG A 137 -2.28 -17.92 -21.41
CA ARG A 137 -2.75 -16.81 -22.23
C ARG A 137 -1.63 -16.36 -23.17
N VAL A 138 -1.68 -16.85 -24.40
CA VAL A 138 -0.72 -16.52 -25.46
C VAL A 138 -1.39 -15.66 -26.52
N VAL A 139 -0.75 -14.57 -26.91
CA VAL A 139 -1.25 -13.62 -27.91
C VAL A 139 -0.18 -13.40 -28.97
N ASN A 140 -0.59 -13.16 -30.22
CA ASN A 140 0.35 -12.81 -31.28
C ASN A 140 1.11 -11.50 -30.94
N PRO A 141 2.44 -11.46 -31.06
CA PRO A 141 3.24 -10.25 -30.85
C PRO A 141 2.74 -9.01 -31.60
N GLU A 142 2.27 -9.16 -32.85
CA GLU A 142 1.75 -8.03 -33.63
C GLU A 142 0.50 -7.42 -32.99
N GLN A 143 -0.39 -8.27 -32.47
CA GLN A 143 -1.60 -7.83 -31.78
C GLN A 143 -1.27 -7.14 -30.45
N ALA A 144 -0.31 -7.68 -29.69
CA ALA A 144 0.17 -7.05 -28.46
C ALA A 144 0.78 -5.68 -28.74
N GLN A 145 1.58 -5.56 -29.80
CA GLN A 145 2.21 -4.29 -30.18
C GLN A 145 1.18 -3.23 -30.59
N GLN A 146 0.09 -3.61 -31.24
CA GLN A 146 -1.00 -2.69 -31.60
C GLN A 146 -1.77 -2.19 -30.38
N GLN A 147 -2.04 -3.07 -29.40
CA GLN A 147 -2.92 -2.75 -28.26
C GLN A 147 -2.17 -2.10 -27.09
N ILE A 148 -0.96 -2.57 -26.78
CA ILE A 148 -0.20 -2.16 -25.58
C ILE A 148 1.27 -1.80 -25.88
N GLY A 149 1.66 -1.67 -27.15
CA GLY A 149 3.06 -1.40 -27.54
C GLY A 149 3.63 -0.08 -26.99
N SER A 150 2.78 0.90 -26.68
CA SER A 150 3.18 2.12 -25.94
C SER A 150 3.73 1.80 -24.55
N LEU A 151 3.11 0.87 -23.84
CA LEU A 151 3.43 0.49 -22.46
C LEU A 151 4.66 -0.41 -22.39
N LEU A 152 4.91 -1.21 -23.43
CA LEU A 152 6.03 -2.15 -23.49
C LEU A 152 7.37 -1.47 -23.82
N ARG A 153 7.36 -0.27 -24.42
CA ARG A 153 8.57 0.42 -24.92
C ARG A 153 9.65 0.67 -23.86
N SER A 154 9.25 0.96 -22.63
CA SER A 154 10.19 1.35 -21.58
C SER A 154 10.90 0.17 -20.92
N LYS A 155 10.43 -1.08 -21.15
CA LYS A 155 10.80 -2.29 -20.37
C LYS A 155 10.74 -2.07 -18.84
N LYS A 156 9.96 -1.09 -18.39
CA LYS A 156 9.78 -0.74 -16.98
C LYS A 156 8.33 -0.92 -16.58
N ALA A 157 8.11 -1.07 -15.28
CA ALA A 157 6.76 -1.10 -14.75
C ALA A 157 6.03 0.23 -15.04
N VAL A 158 4.75 0.12 -15.39
CA VAL A 158 3.86 1.25 -15.62
C VAL A 158 2.67 1.12 -14.68
N CYS A 159 2.40 2.15 -13.89
CA CYS A 159 1.28 2.21 -12.95
C CYS A 159 0.38 3.42 -13.25
N GLY A 160 -0.93 3.20 -13.20
CA GLY A 160 -1.92 4.26 -13.29
C GLY A 160 -3.25 3.80 -13.85
N VAL A 161 -3.99 4.77 -14.39
CA VAL A 161 -5.23 4.52 -15.13
C VAL A 161 -4.86 4.26 -16.58
N LEU A 162 -5.10 3.03 -17.05
CA LEU A 162 -4.85 2.63 -18.43
C LEU A 162 -6.04 2.97 -19.32
N ARG A 163 -5.81 3.00 -20.64
CA ARG A 163 -6.87 3.25 -21.62
C ARG A 163 -7.84 2.07 -21.67
N ALA A 164 -9.09 2.31 -22.06
CA ALA A 164 -10.11 1.27 -22.14
C ALA A 164 -9.72 0.10 -23.07
N GLU A 165 -9.05 0.39 -24.18
CA GLU A 165 -8.51 -0.63 -25.11
C GLU A 165 -7.42 -1.49 -24.44
N GLU A 166 -6.50 -0.85 -23.72
CA GLU A 166 -5.43 -1.53 -22.97
C GLU A 166 -6.03 -2.41 -21.85
N LEU A 167 -7.01 -1.91 -21.10
CA LEU A 167 -7.71 -2.69 -20.07
C LEU A 167 -8.50 -3.86 -20.65
N SER A 168 -9.18 -3.66 -21.78
CA SER A 168 -9.91 -4.71 -22.49
C SER A 168 -8.95 -5.79 -22.99
N PHE A 169 -7.79 -5.39 -23.50
CA PHE A 169 -6.74 -6.32 -23.89
C PHE A 169 -6.16 -7.07 -22.69
N LEU A 170 -5.94 -6.43 -21.54
CA LEU A 170 -5.29 -7.05 -20.39
C LEU A 170 -6.23 -7.87 -19.51
N PHE A 171 -7.51 -7.50 -19.40
CA PHE A 171 -8.44 -8.09 -18.43
C PHE A 171 -9.78 -8.52 -19.04
N GLY A 172 -9.97 -8.33 -20.36
CA GLY A 172 -11.15 -8.79 -21.08
C GLY A 172 -12.44 -8.17 -20.55
N LYS A 173 -13.40 -9.01 -20.15
CA LYS A 173 -14.72 -8.59 -19.66
C LYS A 173 -14.69 -7.81 -18.34
N HIS A 174 -13.57 -7.83 -17.63
CA HIS A 174 -13.43 -7.14 -16.35
C HIS A 174 -12.94 -5.70 -16.50
N ALA A 175 -12.60 -5.26 -17.72
CA ALA A 175 -12.07 -3.92 -18.00
C ALA A 175 -12.92 -2.78 -17.40
N ASP A 176 -14.25 -2.90 -17.45
CA ASP A 176 -15.17 -1.86 -16.99
C ASP A 176 -15.16 -1.65 -15.46
N HIS A 177 -14.62 -2.59 -14.70
CA HIS A 177 -14.58 -2.54 -13.23
C HIS A 177 -13.21 -2.12 -12.68
N ILE A 178 -12.24 -1.84 -13.55
CA ILE A 178 -10.87 -1.55 -13.13
C ILE A 178 -10.70 -0.05 -12.93
N GLY A 179 -10.32 0.34 -11.71
CA GLY A 179 -10.02 1.73 -11.37
C GLY A 179 -8.57 2.08 -11.65
N SER A 180 -7.64 1.18 -11.33
CA SER A 180 -6.21 1.37 -11.56
C SER A 180 -5.51 0.05 -11.89
N ALA A 181 -4.38 0.11 -12.60
CA ALA A 181 -3.62 -1.06 -12.99
C ALA A 181 -2.10 -0.80 -12.93
N ALA A 182 -1.35 -1.87 -12.73
CA ALA A 182 0.09 -1.92 -12.90
C ALA A 182 0.47 -3.00 -13.91
N LEU A 183 1.42 -2.67 -14.76
CA LEU A 183 1.88 -3.50 -15.86
C LEU A 183 3.40 -3.61 -15.81
N MET A 184 3.92 -4.83 -15.87
CA MET A 184 5.35 -5.10 -15.92
C MET A 184 5.69 -5.96 -17.13
N PRO A 185 6.44 -5.43 -18.12
CA PRO A 185 6.95 -6.22 -19.23
C PRO A 185 7.90 -7.32 -18.73
N ILE A 186 7.81 -8.50 -19.33
CA ILE A 186 8.67 -9.65 -19.04
C ILE A 186 9.26 -10.22 -20.32
N GLU A 187 10.40 -10.88 -20.20
CA GLU A 187 11.11 -11.52 -21.31
C GLU A 187 11.64 -12.89 -20.84
N PRO A 188 10.75 -13.87 -20.57
CA PRO A 188 11.14 -15.23 -20.24
C PRO A 188 11.86 -15.90 -21.43
N GLY A 189 13.17 -16.00 -21.34
CA GLY A 189 14.01 -16.64 -22.36
C GLY A 189 14.12 -15.73 -23.58
N SER A 190 13.45 -16.12 -24.68
CA SER A 190 13.37 -15.33 -25.92
C SER A 190 11.93 -14.99 -26.30
N ILE A 191 11.03 -14.98 -25.33
CA ILE A 191 9.60 -14.69 -25.53
C ILE A 191 9.26 -13.43 -24.75
N ASP A 192 8.76 -12.41 -25.44
CA ASP A 192 8.22 -11.23 -24.78
C ASP A 192 6.89 -11.54 -24.10
N GLY A 193 6.56 -10.84 -23.04
CA GLY A 193 5.29 -10.98 -22.35
C GLY A 193 5.03 -9.84 -21.38
N VAL A 194 3.98 -9.99 -20.58
CA VAL A 194 3.60 -9.01 -19.59
C VAL A 194 2.91 -9.65 -18.38
N ILE A 195 3.21 -9.13 -17.20
CA ILE A 195 2.44 -9.33 -15.97
C ILE A 195 1.59 -8.08 -15.77
N ALA A 196 0.29 -8.24 -15.63
CA ALA A 196 -0.63 -7.15 -15.34
C ALA A 196 -1.44 -7.47 -14.08
N ILE A 197 -1.53 -6.49 -13.20
CA ILE A 197 -2.36 -6.52 -11.99
C ILE A 197 -3.28 -5.30 -11.99
N ALA A 198 -4.47 -5.44 -11.44
CA ALA A 198 -5.46 -4.38 -11.39
C ALA A 198 -6.28 -4.40 -10.10
N SER A 199 -6.70 -3.21 -9.72
CA SER A 199 -7.54 -2.93 -8.57
C SER A 199 -8.80 -2.21 -9.03
N LYS A 200 -9.93 -2.47 -8.37
CA LYS A 200 -11.14 -1.66 -8.52
C LYS A 200 -10.96 -0.25 -7.97
N ASP A 201 -10.03 -0.05 -7.03
CA ASP A 201 -9.71 1.27 -6.49
C ASP A 201 -8.84 2.08 -7.47
N PRO A 202 -9.30 3.25 -7.97
CA PRO A 202 -8.50 4.14 -8.80
C PRO A 202 -7.27 4.73 -8.10
N GLN A 203 -7.22 4.68 -6.77
CA GLN A 203 -6.14 5.25 -5.96
C GLN A 203 -5.10 4.22 -5.52
N HIS A 204 -5.27 2.94 -5.83
CA HIS A 204 -4.31 1.91 -5.43
C HIS A 204 -3.02 1.98 -6.26
N PHE A 205 -3.07 1.72 -7.57
CA PHE A 205 -1.89 1.76 -8.44
C PHE A 205 -1.58 3.16 -8.98
N LYS A 206 -1.13 4.06 -8.10
CA LYS A 206 -0.65 5.40 -8.51
C LYS A 206 0.72 5.32 -9.18
N SER A 207 1.02 6.27 -10.07
CA SER A 207 2.34 6.39 -10.69
C SER A 207 3.47 6.68 -9.70
N SER A 208 3.16 7.07 -8.46
CA SER A 208 4.10 7.25 -7.36
C SER A 208 4.35 5.98 -6.54
N MET A 209 3.59 4.89 -6.76
CA MET A 209 3.81 3.62 -6.06
C MET A 209 5.14 3.02 -6.50
N GLY A 210 5.88 2.46 -5.54
CA GLY A 210 7.07 1.68 -5.85
C GLY A 210 6.69 0.36 -6.51
N THR A 211 7.36 0.02 -7.61
CA THR A 211 7.14 -1.20 -8.40
C THR A 211 8.12 -2.32 -8.07
N LEU A 212 8.94 -2.13 -7.04
CA LEU A 212 10.08 -2.99 -6.70
C LEU A 212 9.70 -4.48 -6.58
N PHE A 213 8.61 -4.79 -5.87
CA PHE A 213 8.17 -6.18 -5.70
C PHE A 213 7.68 -6.80 -7.01
N LEU A 214 6.95 -6.03 -7.83
CA LEU A 214 6.49 -6.50 -9.13
C LEU A 214 7.67 -6.73 -10.09
N GLU A 215 8.69 -5.87 -10.04
CA GLU A 215 9.95 -6.04 -10.76
C GLU A 215 10.70 -7.30 -10.32
N TYR A 216 10.79 -7.57 -9.01
CA TYR A 216 11.39 -8.80 -8.50
C TYR A 216 10.63 -10.06 -8.91
N ILE A 217 9.30 -10.02 -8.87
CA ILE A 217 8.47 -11.13 -9.36
C ILE A 217 8.71 -11.35 -10.85
N ALA A 218 8.71 -10.29 -11.66
CA ALA A 218 9.02 -10.35 -13.09
C ALA A 218 10.41 -10.95 -13.37
N GLU A 219 11.41 -10.55 -12.59
CA GLU A 219 12.77 -11.09 -12.65
C GLU A 219 12.85 -12.59 -12.35
N VAL A 220 12.05 -13.09 -11.41
CA VAL A 220 11.96 -14.52 -11.11
C VAL A 220 11.23 -15.24 -12.23
N VAL A 221 10.12 -14.69 -12.72
CA VAL A 221 9.35 -15.24 -13.85
C VAL A 221 10.24 -15.40 -15.09
N ASN A 222 11.04 -14.37 -15.41
CA ASN A 222 11.98 -14.41 -16.54
C ASN A 222 12.99 -15.56 -16.47
N ARG A 223 13.38 -16.01 -15.27
CA ARG A 223 14.39 -17.06 -15.07
C ARG A 223 13.80 -18.45 -14.85
N THR A 224 12.57 -18.52 -14.35
CA THR A 224 11.92 -19.79 -13.96
C THR A 224 11.00 -20.31 -15.05
N LEU A 225 10.18 -19.45 -15.66
CA LEU A 225 9.21 -19.83 -16.67
C LEU A 225 9.85 -20.52 -17.89
N PRO A 226 11.00 -20.06 -18.45
CA PRO A 226 11.61 -20.73 -19.60
C PRO A 226 11.96 -22.19 -19.37
N LYS A 227 12.33 -22.56 -18.13
CA LYS A 227 12.67 -23.95 -17.77
C LYS A 227 11.45 -24.89 -17.83
N LEU A 228 10.26 -24.32 -17.69
CA LEU A 228 8.99 -25.05 -17.72
C LEU A 228 8.35 -25.07 -19.11
N MET A 229 8.85 -24.23 -20.03
CA MET A 229 8.41 -24.20 -21.42
C MET A 229 9.18 -25.24 -22.23
N LYS A 230 8.47 -26.15 -22.90
CA LYS A 230 9.08 -27.11 -23.83
C LYS A 230 9.07 -26.53 -25.25
N GLY A 231 10.24 -26.25 -25.81
CA GLY A 231 10.41 -25.73 -27.17
C GLY A 231 11.78 -25.05 -27.36
N PRO A 232 12.15 -24.62 -28.59
CA PRO A 232 13.47 -24.05 -28.91
C PRO A 232 13.60 -22.59 -28.42
N PHE A 233 13.10 -22.31 -27.22
CA PHE A 233 13.06 -20.98 -26.60
C PHE A 233 14.01 -20.86 -25.39
N ILE A 234 14.96 -21.80 -25.30
CA ILE A 234 16.21 -21.70 -24.54
C ILE A 234 17.30 -21.30 -25.51
#